data_AF-A0A069EXR4-F1
#
_entry.id   AF-A0A069EXR4-F1
#
_cell.length_a   1.000
_cell.length_b   1.000
_cell.length_c   1.000
_cell.angle_alpha   90.00
_cell.angle_beta   90.00
_cell.angle_gamma   90.00
#
_symmetry.space_group_name_H-M   'P 1'
#
loop_
_entity.id
_entity.type
_entity.pdbx_description
1 polymer ?
#
loop_
_entity_poly.entity_id
_entity_poly.type
_entity_poly.pdbx_seq_one_letter_code
_entity_poly.pdbx_strand_id
1 'polypeptide(L)'
;MATYTINYHTGVTEEFEGTLEGAKQSALEGISYTQEHVSIEQDGEQVTIARWVGVEADEDDEVLVHVGDGFYQNWSDELGE
;
A
#
# COMPACT_ATOMS: atom_id res chain seq x y z
N MET A 1 -11.89 -2.03 -17.19
CA MET A 1 -11.36 -1.24 -16.06
C MET A 1 -11.82 -1.95 -14.81
N ALA A 2 -10.94 -2.07 -13.82
CA ALA A 2 -11.27 -2.71 -12.55
C ALA A 2 -11.41 -1.64 -11.47
N THR A 3 -12.28 -1.89 -10.51
CA THR A 3 -12.41 -1.07 -9.31
C THR A 3 -11.56 -1.68 -8.22
N TYR A 4 -10.72 -0.86 -7.61
CA TYR A 4 -9.87 -1.21 -6.49
C TYR A 4 -10.27 -0.39 -5.28
N THR A 5 -10.21 -0.98 -4.10
CA THR A 5 -10.39 -0.30 -2.82
C THR A 5 -9.03 -0.19 -2.14
N ILE A 6 -8.56 1.03 -1.94
CA ILE A 6 -7.35 1.34 -1.18
C ILE A 6 -7.75 1.54 0.27
N ASN A 7 -7.28 0.67 1.14
CA ASN A 7 -7.59 0.71 2.56
C ASN A 7 -6.35 1.10 3.34
N TYR A 8 -6.41 2.26 3.99
CA TYR A 8 -5.31 2.80 4.78
C TYR A 8 -5.30 2.30 6.22
N HIS A 9 -6.25 1.42 6.60
CA HIS A 9 -6.44 0.85 7.94
C HIS A 9 -6.60 1.88 9.08
N THR A 10 -6.82 3.16 8.72
CA THR A 10 -7.14 4.27 9.63
C THR A 10 -8.64 4.53 9.74
N GLY A 11 -9.47 3.69 9.11
CA GLY A 11 -10.90 3.94 8.91
C GLY A 11 -11.22 4.76 7.66
N VAL A 12 -10.20 5.11 6.86
CA VAL A 12 -10.33 5.76 5.56
C VAL A 12 -10.09 4.73 4.45
N THR A 13 -11.01 4.67 3.50
CA THR A 13 -10.90 3.88 2.27
C THR A 13 -11.11 4.79 1.06
N GLU A 14 -10.36 4.55 -0.01
CA GLU A 14 -10.49 5.24 -1.30
C GLU A 14 -10.84 4.24 -2.39
N GLU A 15 -11.82 4.57 -3.24
CA GLU A 15 -12.16 3.78 -4.42
C GLU A 15 -11.42 4.31 -5.65
N PHE A 16 -10.78 3.43 -6.40
CA PHE A 16 -10.01 3.76 -7.59
C PHE A 16 -10.47 2.92 -8.78
N GLU A 17 -10.89 3.57 -9.87
CA GLU A 17 -11.23 2.89 -11.13
C GLU A 17 -10.07 2.99 -12.12
N GLY A 18 -9.49 1.85 -12.49
CA GLY A 18 -8.36 1.82 -13.43
C GLY A 18 -7.59 0.51 -13.46
N THR A 19 -6.28 0.60 -13.27
CA THR A 19 -5.34 -0.52 -13.17
C THR A 19 -4.77 -0.61 -11.75
N LEU A 20 -4.28 -1.80 -11.38
CA LEU A 20 -3.61 -2.01 -10.08
C LEU A 20 -2.43 -1.05 -9.89
N GLU A 21 -1.64 -0.82 -10.93
CA GLU A 21 -0.54 0.17 -10.89
C GLU A 21 -1.05 1.59 -10.61
N GLY A 22 -2.18 1.99 -11.19
CA GLY A 22 -2.81 3.28 -10.90
C GLY A 22 -3.28 3.38 -9.45
N ALA A 23 -3.87 2.31 -8.92
CA ALA A 23 -4.28 2.24 -7.52
C ALA A 23 -3.06 2.31 -6.57
N LYS A 24 -1.94 1.65 -6.91
CA LYS A 24 -0.68 1.74 -6.17
C LYS A 24 -0.12 3.16 -6.16
N GLN A 25 -0.18 3.88 -7.28
CA GLN A 25 0.23 5.28 -7.36
C GLN A 25 -0.66 6.19 -6.49
N SER A 26 -1.99 6.04 -6.55
CA SER A 26 -2.93 6.80 -5.70
C SER A 26 -2.68 6.51 -4.21
N ALA A 27 -2.49 5.24 -3.86
CA ALA A 27 -2.17 4.81 -2.51
C ALA A 27 -0.89 5.48 -1.97
N LEU A 28 0.17 5.54 -2.78
CA LEU A 28 1.43 6.20 -2.44
C LEU A 28 1.29 7.69 -2.14
N GLU A 29 0.36 8.39 -2.79
CA GLU A 29 0.11 9.81 -2.49
C GLU A 29 -0.52 10.01 -1.11
N GLY A 30 -1.33 9.05 -0.66
CA GLY A 30 -2.00 9.07 0.66
C GLY A 30 -1.23 8.42 1.81
N ILE A 31 -0.29 7.50 1.53
CA ILE A 31 0.36 6.63 2.52
C ILE A 31 1.25 7.38 3.51
N SER A 32 1.82 8.52 3.10
CA SER A 32 2.75 9.31 3.92
C SER A 32 2.14 9.87 5.21
N TYR A 33 0.82 9.83 5.35
CA TYR A 33 0.10 10.40 6.49
C TYR A 33 -0.44 9.36 7.47
N THR A 34 -0.31 8.07 7.17
CA THR A 34 -1.02 7.02 7.92
C THR A 34 -0.11 6.30 8.90
N GLN A 35 1.16 6.05 8.54
CA GLN A 35 2.09 5.22 9.33
C GLN A 35 1.45 3.88 9.75
N GLU A 36 0.62 3.35 8.87
CA GLU A 36 -0.17 2.13 9.03
C GLU A 36 -0.14 1.36 7.70
N HIS A 37 -0.36 0.05 7.73
CA HIS A 37 -0.44 -0.79 6.53
C HIS A 37 -1.41 -0.22 5.48
N VAL A 38 -1.08 -0.37 4.20
CA VAL A 38 -1.98 -0.02 3.11
C VAL A 38 -2.22 -1.23 2.23
N SER A 39 -3.45 -1.71 2.21
CA SER A 39 -3.88 -2.80 1.35
C SER A 39 -4.68 -2.26 0.17
N ILE A 40 -4.55 -2.93 -0.97
CA ILE A 40 -5.42 -2.72 -2.12
C ILE A 40 -6.22 -3.99 -2.32
N GLU A 41 -7.52 -3.82 -2.41
CA GLU A 41 -8.51 -4.89 -2.53
C GLU A 41 -9.23 -4.78 -3.88
N GLN A 42 -9.52 -5.90 -4.51
CA GLN A 42 -10.32 -6.00 -5.72
C GLN A 42 -11.44 -7.03 -5.46
N ASP A 43 -12.69 -6.68 -5.73
CA ASP A 43 -13.86 -7.54 -5.43
C ASP A 43 -13.95 -8.01 -3.96
N GLY A 44 -13.36 -7.24 -3.03
CA GLY A 44 -13.29 -7.60 -1.60
C GLY A 44 -12.15 -8.56 -1.24
N GLU A 45 -11.26 -8.87 -2.18
CA GLU A 45 -10.07 -9.69 -1.97
C GLU A 45 -8.81 -8.82 -2.00
N GLN A 46 -7.92 -8.98 -1.01
CA GLN A 46 -6.66 -8.24 -0.98
C GLN A 46 -5.73 -8.75 -2.10
N VAL A 47 -5.45 -7.89 -3.07
CA VAL A 47 -4.55 -8.21 -4.19
C VAL A 47 -3.11 -7.81 -3.90
N THR A 48 -2.89 -6.80 -3.07
CA THR A 48 -1.54 -6.39 -2.66
C THR A 48 -1.55 -5.60 -1.36
N ILE A 49 -0.39 -5.48 -0.72
CA ILE A 49 -0.21 -4.72 0.52
C ILE A 49 1.18 -4.09 0.56
N ALA A 50 1.24 -2.82 0.99
CA ALA A 50 2.45 -2.14 1.42
C ALA A 50 2.48 -2.13 2.96
N ARG A 51 3.47 -2.81 3.54
CA ARG A 51 3.60 -2.94 5.00
C ARG A 51 4.41 -1.80 5.58
N TRP A 52 3.85 -1.11 6.56
CA TRP A 52 4.55 -0.15 7.38
C TRP A 52 5.51 -0.84 8.35
N VAL A 53 6.75 -0.38 8.36
CA VAL A 53 7.80 -0.78 9.29
C VAL A 53 8.22 0.47 10.06
N GLY A 54 7.79 0.57 11.32
CA GLY A 54 8.00 1.74 12.18
C GLY A 54 9.41 1.89 12.72
N VAL A 55 10.41 1.42 11.99
CA VAL A 55 11.84 1.53 12.31
C VAL A 55 12.61 1.82 11.01
N GLU A 56 13.84 2.33 11.14
CA GLU A 56 14.72 2.57 9.99
C GLU A 56 14.95 1.29 9.16
N ALA A 57 14.96 1.43 7.83
CA ALA A 57 15.23 0.33 6.92
C ALA A 57 16.69 -0.12 6.98
N ASP A 58 16.93 -1.41 6.89
CA ASP A 58 18.26 -1.98 6.72
C ASP A 58 18.65 -2.04 5.23
N GLU A 59 19.91 -2.39 4.91
CA GLU A 59 20.42 -2.43 3.53
C GLU A 59 19.75 -3.53 2.68
N ASP A 60 19.23 -4.57 3.34
CA ASP A 60 18.53 -5.69 2.71
C ASP A 60 17.01 -5.46 2.55
N ASP A 61 16.45 -4.37 3.09
CA ASP A 61 15.02 -4.09 3.02
C ASP A 61 14.59 -3.56 1.64
N GLU A 62 13.54 -4.15 1.07
CA GLU A 62 12.91 -3.64 -0.15
C GLU A 62 12.01 -2.44 0.18
N VAL A 63 12.60 -1.25 0.20
CA VAL A 63 11.89 -0.01 0.57
C VAL A 63 11.08 0.55 -0.60
N LEU A 64 9.79 0.79 -0.34
CA LEU A 64 8.89 1.54 -1.21
C LEU A 64 9.06 3.05 -1.01
N VAL A 65 8.91 3.52 0.24
CA VAL A 65 9.01 4.93 0.62
C VAL A 65 9.34 5.08 2.11
N HIS A 66 10.17 6.05 2.46
CA HIS A 66 10.44 6.46 3.84
C HIS A 66 9.45 7.51 4.33
N VAL A 67 8.94 7.35 5.56
CA VAL A 67 7.99 8.26 6.18
C VAL A 67 8.40 8.50 7.63
N GLY A 68 8.92 9.68 7.98
CA GLY A 68 9.40 9.90 9.36
C GLY A 68 10.55 8.96 9.74
N ASP A 69 10.39 8.20 10.83
CA ASP A 69 11.41 7.29 11.40
C ASP A 69 11.29 5.84 10.88
N GLY A 70 10.36 5.59 9.95
CA GLY A 70 10.14 4.26 9.39
C GLY A 70 9.97 4.28 7.88
N PHE A 71 9.60 3.13 7.33
CA PHE A 71 9.42 2.96 5.90
C PHE A 71 8.28 2.01 5.57
N TYR A 72 7.78 2.12 4.35
CA TYR A 72 6.92 1.12 3.74
C TYR A 72 7.76 0.14 2.95
N GLN A 73 7.56 -1.16 3.18
CA GLN A 73 8.08 -2.20 2.30
C GLN A 73 7.39 -2.13 0.93
N ASN A 74 8.10 -2.59 -0.10
CA ASN A 74 7.58 -2.73 -1.45
C ASN A 74 6.31 -3.59 -1.46
N TRP A 75 5.49 -3.38 -2.48
CA TRP A 75 4.22 -4.07 -2.62
C TRP A 75 4.42 -5.59 -2.66
N SER A 76 3.82 -6.31 -1.70
CA SER A 76 3.69 -7.77 -1.76
C SER A 76 2.60 -8.11 -2.77
N ASP A 77 2.98 -8.34 -4.03
CA ASP A 77 2.09 -8.82 -5.12
C ASP A 77 1.91 -10.35 -5.10
N GLU A 78 2.55 -11.03 -4.16
CA GLU A 78 2.58 -12.50 -3.95
C GLU A 78 1.23 -13.13 -3.56
N LEU A 79 0.14 -12.35 -3.53
CA LEU A 79 -1.20 -12.85 -3.17
C LEU A 79 -2.05 -13.24 -4.40
N GLY A 80 -1.47 -13.21 -5.60
CA GLY A 80 -2.13 -13.49 -6.88
C GLY A 80 -1.57 -14.67 -7.67
N GLU A 81 -1.25 -15.80 -7.04
CA GLU A 81 -1.03 -17.10 -7.73
C GLU A 81 -2.22 -18.06 -7.57
#